data_AF-D6PBV5-F1
#
_entry.id   AF-D6PBV5-F1
#
_cell.length_a   1.000
_cell.length_b   1.000
_cell.length_c   1.000
_cell.angle_alpha   90.00
_cell.angle_beta   90.00
_cell.angle_gamma   90.00
#
_symmetry.space_group_name_H-M   'P 1'
#
loop_
_entity.id
_entity.type
_entity.pdbx_description
1 polymer ?
#
loop_
_entity_poly.entity_id
_entity_poly.type
_entity_poly.pdbx_seq_one_letter_code
_entity_poly.pdbx_strand_id
1 'polypeptide(L)' 'MGKEVIVIDLNPLSRSAQQATITIVDELSRALGNMLNFTASEGTLEVDSDYNHIAVLEKGVNEMLNAFKRT' A
#
# COMPACT_ATOMS: atom_id res chain seq x y z
N MET A 1 10.89 -12.58 -13.57
CA MET A 1 11.71 -11.36 -13.67
C MET A 1 11.89 -10.83 -12.26
N GLY A 2 12.85 -11.34 -11.48
CA GLY A 2 12.98 -11.17 -10.01
C GLY A 2 13.33 -9.76 -9.53
N LYS A 3 12.50 -8.78 -9.90
CA LYS A 3 12.56 -7.40 -9.43
C LYS A 3 11.49 -7.23 -8.36
N GLU A 4 11.79 -6.41 -7.36
CA GLU A 4 10.77 -5.88 -6.46
C GLU A 4 9.97 -4.81 -7.20
N VAL A 5 8.66 -4.96 -7.19
CA VAL A 5 7.73 -4.05 -7.87
C VAL A 5 6.86 -3.38 -6.81
N ILE A 6 6.96 -2.06 -6.72
CA ILE A 6 6.14 -1.24 -5.84
C ILE A 6 5.07 -0.56 -6.68
N VAL A 7 3.81 -0.69 -6.27
CA VAL A 7 2.65 -0.10 -6.95
C VAL A 7 1.92 0.83 -5.98
N ILE A 8 1.52 2.00 -6.47
CA ILE A 8 0.53 2.86 -5.82
C ILE A 8 -0.73 2.78 -6.67
N ASP A 9 -1.81 2.22 -6.12
CA ASP A 9 -3.06 2.01 -6.85
C ASP A 9 -4.24 2.09 -5.89
N LEU A 10 -5.22 2.93 -6.20
CA LEU A 10 -6.44 3.08 -5.42
C LEU A 10 -7.30 1.81 -5.41
N ASN A 11 -7.18 0.97 -6.45
CA ASN A 11 -7.95 -0.26 -6.56
C ASN A 11 -7.14 -1.47 -6.08
N PRO A 12 -7.41 -2.01 -4.87
CA PRO A 12 -6.69 -3.19 -4.37
C PRO A 12 -6.96 -4.46 -5.21
N LEU A 13 -7.99 -4.46 -6.06
CA LEU A 13 -8.36 -5.60 -6.92
C LEU A 13 -7.78 -5.52 -8.33
N SER A 14 -7.03 -4.46 -8.66
CA SER A 14 -6.42 -4.34 -9.98
C SER A 14 -5.37 -5.42 -10.20
N ARG A 15 -5.16 -5.82 -11.46
CA ARG A 15 -4.09 -6.77 -11.79
C ARG A 15 -2.72 -6.28 -11.31
N SER A 16 -2.45 -4.97 -11.40
CA SER A 16 -1.18 -4.37 -11.00
C SER A 16 -0.98 -4.45 -9.48
N ALA A 17 -2.02 -4.13 -8.69
CA ALA A 17 -2.01 -4.25 -7.25
C ALA A 17 -1.77 -5.71 -6.80
N GLN A 18 -2.45 -6.66 -7.44
CA GLN A 18 -2.38 -8.08 -7.08
C GLN A 18 -1.03 -8.74 -7.45
N GLN A 19 -0.32 -8.23 -8.46
CA GLN A 19 0.94 -8.81 -8.95
C GLN A 19 2.21 -8.10 -8.45
N ALA A 20 2.06 -6.98 -7.74
CA ALA A 20 3.19 -6.25 -7.17
C ALA A 20 3.83 -6.99 -5.98
N THR A 21 5.06 -6.64 -5.63
CA THR A 21 5.70 -7.07 -4.38
C THR A 21 5.13 -6.29 -3.20
N ILE A 22 4.91 -4.99 -3.39
CA ILE A 22 4.33 -4.08 -2.42
C ILE A 22 3.26 -3.25 -3.12
N THR A 23 2.10 -3.11 -2.49
CA THR A 23 1.05 -2.19 -2.96
C THR A 23 0.67 -1.22 -1.87
N ILE A 24 0.66 0.06 -2.23
CA ILE A 24 0.13 1.16 -1.42
C ILE A 24 -1.26 1.48 -1.99
N VAL A 25 -2.30 1.12 -1.24
CA VAL A 25 -3.69 1.36 -1.62
C VAL A 25 -4.05 2.78 -1.23
N ASP A 26 -3.62 3.75 -2.05
CA ASP A 26 -3.79 5.16 -1.75
C ASP A 26 -3.80 6.04 -3.01
N GLU A 27 -4.18 7.32 -2.86
CA GLU A 27 -4.06 8.31 -3.93
C GLU A 27 -2.59 8.73 -4.09
N LEU A 28 -2.13 8.87 -5.34
CA LEU A 28 -0.72 9.09 -5.69
C LEU A 28 -0.09 10.27 -4.96
N SER A 29 -0.73 11.44 -4.99
CA SER A 29 -0.18 12.67 -4.43
C SER A 29 -0.05 12.57 -2.91
N ARG A 30 -1.07 11.99 -2.24
CA ARG A 30 -1.04 11.72 -0.80
C ARG A 30 0.04 10.70 -0.43
N ALA A 31 0.14 9.60 -1.16
CA ALA A 31 1.14 8.56 -0.91
C ALA A 31 2.56 9.12 -1.01
N LEU A 32 2.87 9.84 -2.09
CA LEU A 32 4.19 10.43 -2.30
C LEU A 32 4.51 11.51 -1.26
N GLY A 33 3.53 12.34 -0.90
CA GLY A 33 3.69 13.34 0.16
C GLY A 33 4.05 12.70 1.50
N ASN A 34 3.36 11.61 1.87
CA ASN A 34 3.65 10.85 3.08
C ASN A 34 5.05 10.22 3.03
N MET A 35 5.43 9.62 1.89
CA MET A 35 6.77 9.04 1.72
C MET A 35 7.87 10.08 1.90
N LEU A 36 7.73 11.26 1.30
CA LEU A 36 8.69 12.36 1.47
C LEU A 36 8.77 12.81 2.94
N ASN A 37 7.63 12.93 3.62
CA ASN A 37 7.60 13.28 5.03
C ASN A 37 8.33 12.23 5.88
N PHE A 38 8.07 10.93 5.66
CA PHE A 38 8.76 9.85 6.38
C PHE A 38 10.27 9.90 6.17
N THR A 39 10.74 10.17 4.95
CA THR A 39 12.19 10.32 4.70
C THR A 39 12.83 11.54 5.35
N ALA A 40 12.03 12.57 5.67
CA ALA A 40 12.51 13.78 6.33
C ALA A 40 12.47 13.69 7.87
N SER A 41 11.52 12.93 8.41
CA SER A 41 11.29 12.81 9.86
C SER A 41 11.91 11.57 10.49
N GLU A 42 12.10 10.49 9.73
CA GLU A 42 12.62 9.23 10.24
C GLU A 42 14.07 9.03 9.78
N GLY A 43 14.91 8.52 10.69
CA GLY A 43 16.29 8.13 10.39
C GLY A 43 16.32 6.86 9.55
N THR A 44 17.17 5.90 9.93
CA THR A 44 17.19 4.59 9.27
C THR A 44 15.82 3.91 9.46
N LEU A 45 15.09 3.69 8.36
CA LEU A 45 13.86 2.90 8.37
C LEU A 45 14.23 1.42 8.50
N GLU A 46 13.67 0.75 9.51
CA GLU A 46 13.78 -0.70 9.62
C GLU A 46 12.78 -1.36 8.66
N VAL A 47 13.27 -2.32 7.87
CA VAL A 47 12.42 -3.08 6.96
C VAL A 47 11.63 -4.09 7.79
N ASP A 48 10.31 -4.03 7.69
CA ASP A 48 9.42 -5.05 8.27
C ASP A 48 9.61 -6.39 7.54
N SER A 49 10.28 -7.33 8.20
CA SER A 49 10.51 -8.68 7.68
C SER A 49 9.23 -9.51 7.58
N ASP A 50 8.20 -9.13 8.33
CA ASP A 50 6.93 -9.84 8.41
C ASP A 50 5.86 -9.22 7.48
N TYR A 51 6.26 -8.30 6.59
CA TYR A 51 5.37 -7.70 5.61
C TYR A 51 4.64 -8.77 4.78
N ASN A 52 3.31 -8.72 4.85
CA ASN A 52 2.43 -9.61 4.10
C ASN A 52 1.56 -8.81 3.12
N HIS A 53 1.94 -8.85 1.84
CA HIS A 53 1.24 -8.15 0.75
C HIS A 53 -0.25 -8.49 0.65
N ILE A 54 -0.60 -9.78 0.80
CA ILE A 54 -2.00 -10.23 0.73
C ILE A 54 -2.81 -9.63 1.87
N ALA A 55 -2.28 -9.65 3.09
CA ALA A 55 -2.95 -9.05 4.25
C ALA A 55 -3.18 -7.54 4.09
N VAL A 56 -2.26 -6.83 3.43
CA VAL A 56 -2.43 -5.40 3.11
C VAL A 56 -3.58 -5.17 2.12
N LEU A 57 -3.66 -5.97 1.05
CA LEU A 57 -4.74 -5.87 0.07
C LEU A 57 -6.10 -6.23 0.69
N GLU A 58 -6.17 -7.28 1.50
CA GLU A 58 -7.38 -7.67 2.23
C GLU A 58 -7.83 -6.58 3.19
N LYS A 59 -6.90 -5.96 3.92
CA LYS A 59 -7.19 -4.82 4.80
C LYS A 59 -7.76 -3.64 4.01
N GLY A 60 -7.21 -3.34 2.83
CA GLY A 60 -7.73 -2.30 1.94
C GLY A 60 -9.17 -2.58 1.50
N VAL A 61 -9.46 -3.81 1.05
CA VAL A 61 -10.84 -4.21 0.68
C VAL A 61 -11.78 -4.15 1.88
N ASN A 62 -11.36 -4.61 3.06
CA ASN A 62 -12.16 -4.58 4.27
C ASN A 62 -12.50 -3.15 4.71
N GLU A 63 -11.57 -2.21 4.59
CA GLU A 63 -11.84 -0.80 4.89
C GLU A 63 -12.88 -0.21 3.93
N MET A 64 -12.79 -0.54 2.63
CA MET A 64 -13.80 -0.14 1.65
C MET A 64 -15.18 -0.73 1.98
N LEU A 65 -15.26 -2.02 2.29
CA LEU A 65 -16.52 -2.69 2.68
C LEU A 65 -17.11 -2.08 3.95
N ASN A 66 -16.28 -1.74 4.94
CA ASN A 66 -16.73 -1.09 6.16
C ASN A 66 -17.20 0.35 5.91
N ALA A 67 -16.62 1.06 4.94
CA ALA A 67 -17.13 2.36 4.50
C ALA A 67 -18.59 2.26 4.00
N PHE A 68 -18.93 1.24 3.22
CA PHE A 68 -20.31 1.02 2.75
C PHE A 68 -21.31 0.67 3.88
N LYS A 69 -20.85 0.11 5.00
CA LYS A 69 -21.73 -0.20 6.15
C LYS A 69 -22.04 1.02 7.01
N ARG A 70 -21.27 2.12 6.87
CA ARG A 70 -21.43 3.36 7.64
C ARG A 70 -22.47 4.30 7.03
N THR A 71 -22.88 4.06 5.78
CA THR A 71 -23.99 4.72 5.07
C THR A 71 -25.29 3.96 5.24
#